data_AF-A0A369GRY7-F1
#
_entry.id   AF-A0A369GRY7-F1
#
_cell.length_a   1.000
_cell.length_b   1.000
_cell.length_c   1.000
_cell.angle_alpha   90.00
_cell.angle_beta   90.00
_cell.angle_gamma   90.00
#
_symmetry.space_group_name_H-M   'P 1'
#
loop_
_entity.id
_entity.type
_entity.pdbx_description
1 polymer ?
#
loop_
_entity_poly.entity_id
_entity_poly.type
_entity_poly.pdbx_seq_one_letter_code
_entity_poly.pdbx_strand_id
1 'polypeptide(L)'
;MEAYIFGLVADLLPPEMAASARHHLLRPDSPLQSCKRQLAATARAGLVAVTDVAARALAASDSQGAVAGVVSTLAVLAVSALLLRWVGRLVLWWTRFTLRLAWWAFVVALCACVWQRGPVATLQNVLVGAGALMRYLVILRDVWLAEYNRYEVQERQQQQRQYTSSRARGSAW
;
A
#
# COMPACT_ATOMS: atom_id res chain seq x y z
N MET A 1 8.84 -14.37 -22.98
CA MET A 1 7.66 -14.04 -22.16
C MET A 1 7.05 -12.66 -22.47
N GLU A 2 7.80 -11.68 -23.00
CA GLU A 2 7.24 -10.34 -23.36
C GLU A 2 6.20 -10.38 -24.50
N ALA A 3 6.27 -11.35 -25.42
CA ALA A 3 5.34 -11.47 -26.55
C ALA A 3 3.88 -11.76 -26.13
N TYR A 4 3.66 -12.48 -25.03
CA TYR A 4 2.32 -12.84 -24.56
C TYR A 4 1.60 -11.68 -23.87
N ILE A 5 2.34 -10.81 -23.18
CA ILE A 5 1.78 -9.64 -22.50
C ILE A 5 1.26 -8.63 -23.52
N PHE A 6 1.97 -8.45 -24.64
CA PHE A 6 1.50 -7.61 -25.74
C PHE A 6 0.24 -8.15 -26.42
N GLY A 7 0.08 -9.47 -26.49
CA GLY A 7 -1.13 -10.12 -27.01
C GLY A 7 -2.37 -9.84 -26.14
N LEU A 8 -2.26 -10.01 -24.82
CA LEU A 8 -3.37 -9.73 -23.90
C LEU A 8 -3.74 -8.24 -23.83
N VAL A 9 -2.77 -7.35 -23.98
CA VAL A 9 -3.01 -5.90 -23.99
C VAL A 9 -3.64 -5.45 -25.32
N ALA A 10 -3.32 -6.11 -26.43
CA ALA A 10 -3.95 -5.84 -27.72
C ALA A 10 -5.40 -6.34 -27.79
N ASP A 11 -5.72 -7.43 -27.10
CA ASP A 11 -7.07 -8.02 -27.08
C ASP A 11 -8.05 -7.24 -26.19
N LEU A 12 -7.52 -6.48 -25.22
CA LEU A 12 -8.31 -5.65 -24.30
C LEU A 12 -8.50 -4.20 -24.76
N LEU A 13 -7.84 -3.75 -25.83
CA LEU A 13 -7.89 -2.37 -26.30
C LEU A 13 -8.64 -2.25 -27.64
N PRO A 14 -9.77 -1.51 -27.69
CA PRO A 14 -10.53 -1.28 -28.92
C PRO A 14 -9.65 -0.72 -30.06
N PRO A 15 -9.83 -1.20 -31.30
CA PRO A 15 -8.96 -0.88 -32.45
C PRO A 15 -8.88 0.63 -32.76
N GLU A 16 -9.92 1.38 -32.40
CA GLU A 16 -10.01 2.83 -32.54
C GLU A 16 -8.96 3.59 -31.69
N MET A 17 -8.62 3.04 -30.51
CA MET A 17 -7.62 3.61 -29.59
C MET A 17 -6.19 3.20 -29.99
N ALA A 18 -6.03 2.04 -30.64
CA ALA A 18 -4.74 1.54 -31.11
C ALA A 18 -4.15 2.37 -32.25
N ALA A 19 -4.98 2.94 -33.13
CA ALA A 19 -4.55 3.81 -34.21
C ALA A 19 -4.05 5.19 -33.72
N SER A 20 -4.79 5.83 -32.81
CA SER A 20 -4.39 7.12 -32.20
C SER A 20 -3.21 6.97 -31.23
N ALA A 21 -3.16 5.86 -30.47
CA ALA A 21 -2.01 5.50 -29.64
C ALA A 21 -0.76 5.24 -30.47
N ARG A 22 -0.85 4.56 -31.62
CA ARG A 22 0.31 4.35 -32.50
C ARG A 22 0.87 5.66 -33.05
N HIS A 23 0.03 6.62 -33.37
CA HIS A 23 0.49 7.87 -33.97
C HIS A 23 1.15 8.81 -32.94
N HIS A 24 0.71 8.80 -31.68
CA HIS A 24 1.24 9.71 -30.64
C HIS A 24 2.12 9.04 -29.55
N LEU A 25 1.97 7.74 -29.26
CA LEU A 25 2.67 7.06 -28.16
C LEU A 25 3.89 6.22 -28.61
N LEU A 26 4.04 5.93 -29.91
CA LEU A 26 5.13 5.10 -30.46
C LEU A 26 6.25 5.91 -31.14
N ARG A 27 6.37 7.22 -30.85
CA ARG A 27 7.56 8.00 -31.24
C ARG A 27 8.70 7.75 -30.22
N PRO A 28 9.93 7.42 -30.67
CA PRO A 28 11.07 7.08 -29.80
C PRO A 28 11.53 8.22 -28.87
N ASP A 29 11.07 9.45 -29.08
CA ASP A 29 11.36 10.63 -28.23
C ASP A 29 10.24 10.98 -27.23
N SER A 30 9.31 10.05 -26.98
CA SER A 30 8.21 10.30 -26.05
C SER A 30 8.72 10.46 -24.60
N PRO A 31 8.32 11.53 -23.86
CA PRO A 31 8.71 11.75 -22.46
C PRO A 31 8.25 10.61 -21.54
N LEU A 32 7.23 9.84 -21.94
CA LEU A 32 6.80 8.63 -21.23
C LEU A 32 7.81 7.49 -21.33
N GLN A 33 8.50 7.34 -22.47
CA GLN A 33 9.58 6.37 -22.59
C GLN A 33 10.82 6.78 -21.81
N SER A 34 11.17 8.07 -21.78
CA SER A 34 12.27 8.59 -20.96
C SER A 34 11.98 8.39 -19.46
N CYS A 35 10.75 8.66 -19.02
CA CYS A 35 10.32 8.41 -17.65
C CYS A 35 10.37 6.92 -17.29
N LYS A 36 9.87 6.03 -18.16
CA LYS A 36 9.97 4.57 -17.98
C LYS A 36 11.43 4.10 -17.91
N ARG A 37 12.31 4.61 -18.78
CA ARG A 37 13.74 4.27 -18.80
C ARG A 37 14.44 4.75 -17.53
N GLN A 38 14.14 5.96 -17.07
CA GLN A 38 14.68 6.48 -15.81
C GLN A 38 14.18 5.68 -14.61
N LEU A 39 12.88 5.39 -14.52
CA LEU A 39 12.33 4.52 -13.46
C LEU A 39 12.95 3.13 -13.49
N ALA A 40 13.12 2.52 -14.66
CA ALA A 40 13.76 1.21 -14.79
C ALA A 40 15.25 1.25 -14.42
N ALA A 41 15.96 2.31 -14.77
CA ALA A 41 17.36 2.50 -14.42
C ALA A 41 17.53 2.70 -12.90
N THR A 42 16.69 3.55 -12.29
CA THR A 42 16.69 3.80 -10.84
C THR A 42 16.29 2.56 -10.06
N ALA A 43 15.30 1.80 -10.54
CA ALA A 43 14.90 0.55 -9.92
C ALA A 43 16.01 -0.51 -9.97
N ARG A 44 16.70 -0.64 -11.10
CA ARG A 44 17.85 -1.56 -11.24
C ARG A 44 19.02 -1.15 -10.36
N ALA A 45 19.36 0.15 -10.32
CA ALA A 45 20.41 0.67 -9.46
C ALA A 45 20.09 0.44 -7.97
N GLY A 46 18.84 0.66 -7.57
CA GLY A 46 18.36 0.37 -6.21
C GLY A 46 18.45 -1.12 -5.86
N LEU A 47 18.03 -2.00 -6.77
CA LEU A 47 18.14 -3.46 -6.57
C LEU A 47 19.59 -3.90 -6.39
N VAL A 48 20.51 -3.43 -7.24
CA VAL A 48 21.94 -3.78 -7.14
C VAL A 48 22.52 -3.30 -5.80
N ALA A 49 22.21 -2.07 -5.38
CA ALA A 49 22.65 -1.55 -4.09
C ALA A 49 22.12 -2.38 -2.90
N VAL A 50 20.85 -2.81 -2.95
CA VAL A 50 20.27 -3.69 -1.93
C VAL A 50 20.96 -5.05 -1.91
N THR A 51 21.22 -5.66 -3.08
CA THR A 51 21.89 -6.96 -3.16
C THR A 51 23.34 -6.91 -2.70
N ASP A 52 24.09 -5.85 -2.98
CA ASP A 52 25.48 -5.69 -2.55
C ASP A 52 25.58 -5.50 -1.03
N VAL A 53 24.68 -4.70 -0.45
CA VAL A 53 24.56 -4.54 1.01
C VAL A 53 24.16 -5.86 1.68
N ALA A 54 23.20 -6.59 1.10
CA ALA A 54 22.80 -7.89 1.61
C ALA A 54 23.95 -8.92 1.56
N ALA A 55 24.70 -8.96 0.45
CA ALA A 55 25.86 -9.85 0.30
C ALA A 55 26.97 -9.51 1.31
N ARG A 56 27.26 -8.22 1.53
CA ARG A 56 28.22 -7.78 2.55
C ARG A 56 27.74 -8.10 3.98
N ALA A 57 26.45 -7.98 4.25
CA ALA A 57 25.89 -8.34 5.55
C ALA A 57 26.00 -9.85 5.83
N LEU A 58 25.78 -10.70 4.82
CA LEU A 58 26.00 -12.14 4.95
C LEU A 58 27.49 -12.48 5.16
N ALA A 59 28.39 -11.88 4.38
CA ALA A 59 29.83 -12.13 4.50
C ALA A 59 30.43 -11.66 5.84
N ALA A 60 29.89 -10.56 6.40
CA ALA A 60 30.28 -10.06 7.72
C ALA A 60 29.82 -10.97 8.87
N SER A 61 28.70 -11.67 8.70
CA SER A 61 28.21 -12.65 9.68
C SER A 61 29.06 -13.92 9.74
N ASP A 62 29.73 -14.29 8.64
CA ASP A 62 30.51 -15.53 8.53
C ASP A 62 31.98 -15.37 8.97
N SER A 63 32.51 -14.13 8.92
CA SER A 63 33.94 -13.85 9.09
C SER A 63 34.33 -13.24 10.45
N GLN A 64 33.38 -12.73 11.24
CA GLN A 64 33.66 -12.08 12.53
C GLN A 64 32.75 -12.64 13.62
N GLY A 65 33.35 -12.96 14.78
CA GLY A 65 32.68 -13.64 15.90
C GLY A 65 31.37 -12.98 16.35
N ALA A 66 30.58 -13.70 17.15
CA ALA A 66 29.18 -13.47 17.54
C ALA A 66 28.67 -12.01 17.59
N VAL A 67 29.51 -11.06 17.99
CA VAL A 67 29.21 -9.62 18.02
C VAL A 67 28.89 -9.04 16.63
N ALA A 68 29.62 -9.39 15.58
CA ALA A 68 29.40 -8.84 14.24
C ALA A 68 28.08 -9.36 13.60
N GLY A 69 27.77 -10.64 13.79
CA GLY A 69 26.49 -11.23 13.37
C GLY A 69 25.28 -10.63 14.10
N VAL A 70 25.43 -10.27 15.37
CA VAL A 70 24.37 -9.56 16.12
C VAL A 70 24.16 -8.15 15.57
N VAL A 71 25.24 -7.41 15.28
CA VAL A 71 25.15 -6.06 14.71
C VAL A 71 24.54 -6.08 13.31
N SER A 72 24.91 -7.03 12.44
CA SER A 72 24.34 -7.16 11.09
C SER A 72 22.84 -7.47 11.15
N THR A 73 22.43 -8.38 12.04
CA THR A 73 21.02 -8.75 12.23
C THR A 73 20.20 -7.57 12.75
N LEU A 74 20.72 -6.82 13.73
CA LEU A 74 20.09 -5.61 14.24
C LEU A 74 19.97 -4.52 13.16
N ALA A 75 20.98 -4.37 12.30
CA ALA A 75 20.92 -3.42 11.19
C ALA A 75 19.80 -3.80 10.19
N VAL A 76 19.67 -5.08 9.83
CA VAL A 76 18.58 -5.54 8.94
C VAL A 76 17.21 -5.31 9.57
N LEU A 77 17.05 -5.58 10.87
CA LEU A 77 15.82 -5.31 11.62
C LEU A 77 15.49 -3.82 11.65
N ALA A 78 16.48 -2.96 11.89
CA ALA A 78 16.31 -1.51 11.92
C ALA A 78 15.90 -0.96 10.55
N VAL A 79 16.54 -1.44 9.47
CA VAL A 79 16.15 -1.09 8.09
C VAL A 79 14.74 -1.54 7.78
N SER A 80 14.38 -2.77 8.16
CA SER A 80 13.02 -3.29 7.98
C SER A 80 11.98 -2.44 8.72
N ALA A 81 12.23 -2.09 9.98
CA ALA A 81 11.36 -1.23 10.77
C ALA A 81 11.21 0.17 10.15
N LEU A 82 12.29 0.73 9.59
CA LEU A 82 12.25 1.99 8.87
C LEU A 82 11.38 1.90 7.61
N LEU A 83 11.51 0.82 6.83
CA LEU A 83 10.69 0.57 5.65
C LEU A 83 9.21 0.45 6.02
N LEU A 84 8.88 -0.36 7.04
CA LEU A 84 7.51 -0.50 7.55
C LEU A 84 6.91 0.86 7.97
N ARG A 85 7.71 1.69 8.65
CA ARG A 85 7.28 3.04 9.05
C ARG A 85 7.04 3.96 7.85
N TRP A 86 7.89 3.86 6.83
CA TRP A 86 7.73 4.59 5.57
C TRP A 86 6.49 4.14 4.80
N VAL A 87 6.22 2.84 4.73
CA VAL A 87 5.01 2.28 4.13
C VAL A 87 3.77 2.82 4.85
N GLY A 88 3.75 2.83 6.19
CA GLY A 88 2.63 3.41 6.94
C GLY A 88 2.36 4.86 6.57
N ARG A 89 3.41 5.68 6.43
CA ARG A 89 3.28 7.07 5.99
C ARG A 89 2.83 7.19 4.54
N LEU A 90 3.35 6.34 3.65
CA LEU A 90 2.98 6.31 2.24
C LEU A 90 1.50 5.93 2.07
N VAL A 91 1.03 4.92 2.81
CA VAL A 91 -0.38 4.51 2.82
C VAL A 91 -1.26 5.64 3.32
N LEU A 92 -0.93 6.29 4.44
CA LEU A 92 -1.71 7.43 4.94
C LEU A 92 -1.76 8.59 3.94
N TRP A 93 -0.62 8.92 3.33
CA TRP A 93 -0.53 9.95 2.32
C TRP A 93 -1.35 9.60 1.08
N TRP A 94 -1.25 8.37 0.59
CA TRP A 94 -1.99 7.86 -0.55
C TRP A 94 -3.49 7.85 -0.29
N THR A 95 -3.94 7.32 0.86
CA THR A 95 -5.34 7.31 1.27
C THR A 95 -5.90 8.73 1.37
N ARG A 96 -5.12 9.69 1.88
CA ARG A 96 -5.54 11.10 1.96
C ARG A 96 -5.65 11.75 0.57
N PHE A 97 -4.75 11.38 -0.35
CA PHE A 97 -4.80 11.83 -1.73
C PHE A 97 -6.01 11.25 -2.49
N THR A 98 -6.27 9.95 -2.36
CA THR A 98 -7.42 9.30 -3.00
C THR A 98 -8.74 9.83 -2.44
N LEU A 99 -8.85 10.06 -1.13
CA LEU A 99 -10.03 10.68 -0.54
C LEU A 99 -10.30 12.08 -1.12
N ARG A 100 -9.23 12.87 -1.30
CA ARG A 100 -9.35 14.22 -1.87
C ARG A 100 -9.81 14.16 -3.32
N LEU A 101 -9.28 13.23 -4.12
CA LEU A 101 -9.73 12.97 -5.49
C LEU A 101 -11.20 12.53 -5.54
N ALA A 102 -11.60 11.59 -4.68
CA ALA A 102 -12.98 11.12 -4.58
C ALA A 102 -13.94 12.26 -4.19
N TRP A 103 -13.52 13.12 -3.25
CA TRP A 103 -14.27 14.32 -2.88
C TRP A 103 -14.47 15.27 -4.06
N TRP A 104 -13.41 15.58 -4.81
CA TRP A 104 -13.52 16.42 -6.00
C TRP A 104 -14.40 15.78 -7.08
N ALA A 105 -14.26 14.47 -7.31
CA ALA A 105 -15.12 13.74 -8.24
C ALA A 105 -16.60 13.82 -7.83
N PHE A 106 -16.89 13.68 -6.54
CA PHE A 106 -18.24 13.83 -6.00
C PHE A 106 -18.78 15.24 -6.17
N VAL A 107 -18.00 16.28 -5.87
CA VAL A 107 -18.40 17.69 -6.08
C VAL A 107 -18.70 17.97 -7.56
N VAL A 108 -17.84 17.50 -8.47
CA VAL A 108 -18.05 17.66 -9.92
C VAL A 108 -19.32 16.92 -10.36
N ALA A 109 -19.53 15.70 -9.87
CA ALA A 109 -20.76 14.94 -10.15
C ALA A 109 -22.01 15.66 -9.63
N LEU A 110 -21.96 16.27 -8.44
CA LEU A 110 -23.05 17.09 -7.91
C LEU A 110 -23.30 18.33 -8.76
N CYS A 111 -22.25 19.08 -9.14
CA CYS A 111 -22.37 20.23 -10.03
C CYS A 111 -23.03 19.82 -11.36
N ALA A 112 -22.60 18.70 -11.95
CA ALA A 112 -23.18 18.18 -13.19
C ALA A 112 -24.66 17.77 -13.03
N CYS A 113 -25.01 17.09 -11.93
CA CYS A 113 -26.40 16.71 -11.63
C CYS A 113 -27.30 17.93 -11.39
N VAL A 114 -26.84 18.93 -10.63
CA VAL A 114 -27.58 20.17 -10.38
C VAL A 114 -27.83 20.90 -11.70
N TRP A 115 -26.85 20.93 -12.60
CA TRP A 115 -26.99 21.54 -13.92
C TRP A 115 -28.01 20.83 -14.81
N GLN A 116 -28.16 19.51 -14.70
CA GLN A 116 -29.07 18.73 -15.55
C GLN A 116 -30.49 18.57 -14.99
N ARG A 117 -30.66 18.44 -13.66
CA ARG A 117 -31.92 17.95 -13.05
C ARG A 117 -32.46 18.80 -11.90
N GLY A 118 -31.76 19.86 -11.52
CA GLY A 118 -32.13 20.72 -10.39
C GLY A 118 -31.78 20.14 -9.01
N PRO A 119 -31.74 20.99 -7.97
CA PRO A 119 -31.14 20.65 -6.68
C PRO A 119 -31.94 19.60 -5.86
N VAL A 120 -33.27 19.61 -5.92
CA VAL A 120 -34.14 18.79 -5.07
C VAL A 120 -34.04 17.29 -5.40
N ALA A 121 -34.08 16.93 -6.68
CA ALA A 121 -33.96 15.53 -7.12
C ALA A 121 -32.54 14.95 -6.88
N THR A 122 -31.53 15.82 -6.84
CA THR A 122 -30.14 15.42 -6.62
C THR A 122 -29.90 15.04 -5.16
N LEU A 123 -30.45 15.80 -4.21
CA LEU A 123 -30.35 15.54 -2.77
C LEU A 123 -30.94 14.19 -2.37
N GLN A 124 -32.11 13.83 -2.93
CA GLN A 124 -32.78 12.57 -2.59
C GLN A 124 -31.97 11.34 -3.03
N ASN A 125 -31.39 11.36 -4.24
CA ASN A 125 -30.55 10.28 -4.74
C ASN A 125 -29.26 10.12 -3.97
N VAL A 126 -28.64 11.23 -3.56
CA VAL A 126 -27.42 11.23 -2.74
C VAL A 126 -27.69 10.64 -1.36
N LEU A 127 -28.79 11.02 -0.71
CA LEU A 127 -29.14 10.51 0.61
C LEU A 127 -29.43 9.01 0.59
N VAL A 128 -30.17 8.52 -0.41
CA VAL A 128 -30.46 7.09 -0.57
C VAL A 128 -29.18 6.30 -0.84
N GLY A 129 -28.31 6.80 -1.73
CA GLY A 129 -27.02 6.17 -2.02
C GLY A 129 -26.07 6.17 -0.82
N ALA A 130 -25.96 7.29 -0.10
CA ALA A 130 -25.12 7.42 1.08
C ALA A 130 -25.60 6.50 2.23
N GLY A 131 -26.92 6.36 2.42
CA GLY A 131 -27.49 5.45 3.40
C GLY A 131 -27.14 3.98 3.10
N ALA A 132 -27.22 3.57 1.83
CA ALA A 132 -26.81 2.23 1.42
C ALA A 132 -25.30 1.99 1.63
N LEU A 133 -24.46 2.99 1.32
CA LEU A 133 -23.02 2.92 1.49
C LEU A 133 -22.61 2.82 2.97
N MET A 134 -23.23 3.65 3.82
CA MET A 134 -22.99 3.65 5.28
C MET A 134 -23.35 2.29 5.89
N ARG A 135 -24.44 1.66 5.44
CA ARG A 135 -24.84 0.34 5.94
C ARG A 135 -23.79 -0.73 5.63
N TYR A 136 -23.15 -0.68 4.48
CA TYR A 136 -22.07 -1.61 4.12
C TYR A 136 -20.78 -1.32 4.92
N LEU A 137 -20.42 -0.05 5.09
CA LEU A 137 -19.26 0.38 5.88
C LEU A 137 -19.37 -0.04 7.34
N VAL A 138 -20.57 0.02 7.94
CA VAL A 138 -20.80 -0.43 9.32
C VAL A 138 -20.46 -1.91 9.47
N ILE A 139 -20.96 -2.77 8.57
CA ILE A 139 -20.70 -4.22 8.62
C ILE A 139 -19.19 -4.48 8.48
N LEU A 140 -18.52 -3.83 7.53
CA LEU A 140 -17.09 -4.02 7.31
C LEU A 140 -16.25 -3.54 8.50
N ARG A 141 -16.63 -2.40 9.09
CA ARG A 141 -16.00 -1.84 10.29
C ARG A 141 -16.15 -2.78 11.48
N ASP A 142 -17.34 -3.36 11.67
CA ASP A 142 -17.63 -4.26 12.78
C ASP A 142 -16.81 -5.55 12.67
N VAL A 143 -16.66 -6.11 11.46
CA VAL A 143 -15.79 -7.27 11.21
C VAL A 143 -14.32 -6.94 11.52
N TRP A 144 -13.84 -5.78 11.08
CA TRP A 144 -12.45 -5.36 11.32
C TRP A 144 -12.17 -5.09 12.80
N LEU A 145 -13.11 -4.45 13.50
CA LEU A 145 -13.01 -4.21 14.94
C LEU A 145 -13.07 -5.51 15.74
N ALA A 146 -13.91 -6.46 15.34
CA ALA A 146 -13.97 -7.78 15.97
C ALA A 146 -12.62 -8.50 15.86
N GLU A 147 -11.98 -8.45 14.70
CA GLU A 147 -10.69 -9.09 14.46
C GLU A 147 -9.53 -8.35 15.18
N TYR A 148 -9.53 -7.02 15.18
CA TYR A 148 -8.54 -6.23 15.91
C TYR A 148 -8.63 -6.47 17.44
N ASN A 149 -9.86 -6.48 17.98
CA ASN A 149 -10.08 -6.75 19.40
C ASN A 149 -9.64 -8.17 19.79
N ARG A 150 -9.70 -9.13 18.84
CA ARG A 150 -9.19 -10.48 19.04
C ARG A 150 -7.68 -10.52 19.27
N TYR A 151 -6.90 -9.63 18.65
CA TYR A 151 -5.46 -9.52 18.90
C TYR A 151 -5.16 -8.79 20.21
N GLU A 152 -5.88 -7.71 20.53
CA GLU A 152 -5.70 -7.00 21.81
C GLU A 152 -6.01 -7.90 23.02
N VAL A 153 -7.07 -8.72 22.94
CA VAL A 153 -7.42 -9.66 24.01
C VAL A 153 -6.33 -10.73 24.19
N GLN A 154 -5.69 -11.18 23.10
CA GLN A 154 -4.59 -12.14 23.18
C GLN A 154 -3.34 -11.53 23.81
N GLU A 155 -2.97 -10.30 23.43
CA GLU A 155 -1.84 -9.58 24.05
C GLU A 155 -2.07 -9.33 25.54
N ARG A 156 -3.27 -8.87 25.92
CA ARG A 156 -3.61 -8.63 27.34
C ARG A 156 -3.61 -9.92 28.16
N GLN A 157 -4.10 -11.03 27.60
CA GLN A 157 -4.05 -12.34 28.28
C GLN A 157 -2.62 -12.86 28.42
N GLN A 158 -1.75 -12.66 27.43
CA GLN A 158 -0.34 -13.02 27.53
C GLN A 158 0.38 -12.18 28.60
N GLN A 159 0.15 -10.87 28.63
CA GLN A 159 0.70 -9.99 29.67
C GLN A 159 0.26 -10.42 31.07
N GLN A 160 -1.03 -10.69 31.28
CA GLN A 160 -1.55 -11.16 32.58
C GLN A 160 -0.96 -12.51 33.04
N ARG A 161 -0.74 -13.46 32.10
CA ARG A 161 -0.05 -14.72 32.40
C ARG A 161 1.41 -14.49 32.80
N GLN A 162 2.07 -13.52 32.18
CA GLN A 162 3.44 -13.17 32.51
C GLN A 162 3.54 -12.58 33.92
N TYR A 163 2.66 -11.63 34.28
CA TYR A 163 2.62 -11.05 35.64
C TYR A 163 2.31 -12.08 36.73
N THR A 164 1.40 -13.01 36.48
CA THR A 164 1.07 -14.07 37.44
C THR A 164 2.20 -15.09 37.59
N SER A 165 2.89 -15.44 36.50
CA SER A 165 4.08 -16.31 36.55
C SER A 165 5.28 -15.67 37.26
N SER A 166 5.49 -14.36 37.11
CA SER A 166 6.52 -13.60 37.83
C SER A 166 6.22 -13.51 39.33
N ARG A 167 4.94 -13.36 39.70
CA ARG A 167 4.50 -13.32 41.11
C ARG A 167 4.63 -14.67 41.81
N ALA A 168 4.29 -15.77 41.11
CA ALA A 168 4.43 -17.13 41.64
C ALA A 168 5.90 -17.57 41.81
N ARG A 169 6.83 -17.04 41.00
CA ARG A 169 8.27 -17.29 41.15
C ARG A 169 8.91 -16.50 42.30
N GLY A 170 8.34 -15.35 42.66
CA GLY A 170 8.81 -14.50 43.77
C GLY A 170 8.40 -14.99 45.17
N SER A 171 7.38 -15.86 45.27
CA SER A 171 6.89 -16.40 46.55
C SER A 171 7.48 -17.77 46.92
N ALA A 172 8.51 -18.23 46.20
CA ALA A 172 9.16 -19.53 46.41
C ALA A 172 10.50 -19.43 47.17
N TRP A 173 10.72 -18.31 47.88
CA TRP A 173 11.89 -18.05 48.71
C TRP A 173 11.47 -17.74 50.14
#